data_AF-A0A4R8FIV4-F1
#
_entry.id   AF-A0A4R8FIV4-F1
#
_cell.length_a   1.000
_cell.length_b   1.000
_cell.length_c   1.000
_cell.angle_alpha   90.00
_cell.angle_beta   90.00
_cell.angle_gamma   90.00
#
_symmetry.space_group_name_H-M   'P 1'
#
loop_
_entity.id
_entity.type
_entity.pdbx_description
1 polymer ?
#
loop_
_entity_poly.entity_id
_entity_poly.type
_entity_poly.pdbx_seq_one_letter_code
_entity_poly.pdbx_strand_id
1 'polypeptide(L)'
;LIGNLVASCHDSISKPDEGKASRASFFRQSVVIFPTAAKQGRNLGVSLVPIKDAVYADSYNRREAQVMVERIIQHMTEHPKQSLGVVVLNKKQQELLSDEYQAAAQQSTAAQKFEAHWEHERDGLEPFFIKNLENVQGDERDCIFIGTVYGPDEHGKVMNRFGPISGQTGRRRLNVLFSRAKERIVTFSSMTPDDIRVTQPENQGGAWMLKKWLEYAYNGHLDTGDATFKEPDSDFERHVISVIRSLGYNVDPQVGVQGFFIDIGVRHPDYPYGYLLGVECDGATYHSSKSARDRDRLRQEILEAKGWTLHRIWSTDWFTDPFREREKLAEVLEKRLKAVVEPSQHALTF
;
A
#
# COMPACT_ATOMS: atom_id res chain seq x y z
N LEU A 1 -7.56 3.87 -5.95
CA LEU A 1 -6.21 3.39 -6.30
C LEU A 1 -5.41 2.92 -5.08
N ILE A 2 -5.49 3.56 -3.91
CA ILE A 2 -4.94 2.98 -2.66
C ILE A 2 -5.89 1.93 -2.01
N GLY A 3 -7.21 2.07 -2.18
CA GLY A 3 -8.21 1.13 -1.63
C GLY A 3 -8.16 -0.31 -2.11
N ASN A 4 -7.73 -0.51 -3.36
CA ASN A 4 -7.49 -1.84 -3.91
C ASN A 4 -6.11 -2.41 -3.51
N LEU A 5 -5.41 -1.81 -2.53
CA LEU A 5 -4.24 -2.43 -1.91
C LEU A 5 -4.60 -3.45 -0.81
N VAL A 6 -5.81 -3.43 -0.25
CA VAL A 6 -6.16 -4.27 0.92
C VAL A 6 -7.43 -5.10 0.69
N ALA A 7 -8.39 -4.60 -0.09
CA ALA A 7 -9.70 -5.27 -0.22
C ALA A 7 -9.76 -6.20 -1.44
N SER A 8 -9.37 -7.46 -1.28
CA SER A 8 -9.94 -8.56 -2.09
C SER A 8 -9.93 -9.85 -1.28
N CYS A 9 -11.01 -10.08 -0.55
CA CYS A 9 -11.46 -11.39 -0.05
C CYS A 9 -12.75 -11.18 0.74
N HIS A 10 -13.85 -10.70 0.13
CA HIS A 10 -15.13 -10.66 0.86
C HIS A 10 -16.41 -11.02 0.13
N ASP A 11 -16.38 -11.49 -1.12
CA ASP A 11 -17.61 -11.95 -1.77
C ASP A 11 -17.42 -13.34 -2.39
N SER A 12 -17.93 -14.37 -1.71
CA SER A 12 -18.52 -15.61 -2.27
C SER A 12 -18.67 -16.70 -1.18
N ILE A 13 -19.65 -16.61 -0.28
CA ILE A 13 -20.12 -17.80 0.46
C ILE A 13 -21.64 -17.76 0.63
N SER A 14 -22.34 -18.47 -0.25
CA SER A 14 -23.68 -19.00 -0.01
C SER A 14 -23.57 -20.29 0.82
N LYS A 15 -24.19 -20.27 2.01
CA LYS A 15 -24.61 -21.32 2.98
C LYS A 15 -23.77 -22.62 3.19
N PRO A 16 -23.67 -23.09 4.46
CA PRO A 16 -22.83 -24.23 4.84
C PRO A 16 -23.58 -25.56 4.74
N ASP A 17 -22.89 -26.61 4.32
CA ASP A 17 -23.28 -28.00 4.62
C ASP A 17 -22.31 -28.59 5.65
N GLU A 18 -22.89 -29.30 6.60
CA GLU A 18 -22.26 -29.83 7.80
C GLU A 18 -21.29 -30.98 7.50
N GLY A 19 -20.20 -31.04 8.28
CA GLY A 19 -19.49 -32.29 8.54
C GLY A 19 -18.02 -32.32 8.15
N LYS A 20 -17.18 -32.52 9.18
CA LYS A 20 -15.74 -32.84 9.18
C LYS A 20 -14.79 -31.64 9.10
N ALA A 21 -14.54 -31.11 10.30
CA ALA A 21 -13.36 -30.32 10.62
C ALA A 21 -12.07 -31.05 10.18
N SER A 22 -11.37 -30.48 9.21
CA SER A 22 -9.97 -30.80 8.91
C SER A 22 -9.14 -29.54 9.12
N ARG A 23 -7.91 -29.70 9.61
CA ARG A 23 -6.95 -28.67 10.03
C ARG A 23 -6.53 -27.64 8.95
N ALA A 24 -7.23 -27.57 7.82
CA ALA A 24 -7.00 -26.65 6.70
C ALA A 24 -7.77 -25.32 6.80
N SER A 25 -8.62 -25.11 7.81
CA SER A 25 -9.48 -23.92 7.92
C SER A 25 -8.87 -22.71 8.65
N PHE A 26 -7.63 -22.79 9.15
CA PHE A 26 -7.06 -21.78 10.05
C PHE A 26 -6.15 -20.71 9.41
N PHE A 27 -5.82 -20.79 8.11
CA PHE A 27 -4.93 -19.83 7.43
C PHE A 27 -5.62 -18.80 6.52
N ARG A 28 -6.93 -18.60 6.66
CA ARG A 28 -7.66 -17.54 5.95
C ARG A 28 -7.58 -16.23 6.74
N GLN A 29 -6.84 -15.26 6.19
CA GLN A 29 -6.83 -13.80 6.45
C GLN A 29 -5.40 -13.28 6.67
N SER A 30 -4.59 -13.26 5.61
CA SER A 30 -3.47 -12.33 5.52
C SER A 30 -3.82 -11.32 4.42
N VAL A 31 -3.71 -10.04 4.75
CA VAL A 31 -3.86 -8.96 3.77
C VAL A 31 -2.54 -8.22 3.66
N VAL A 32 -2.39 -7.61 2.50
CA VAL A 32 -1.23 -7.46 1.67
C VAL A 32 -0.86 -6.00 1.61
N ILE A 33 0.43 -5.70 1.51
CA ILE A 33 0.91 -4.41 1.04
C ILE A 33 1.51 -4.61 -0.36
N PHE A 34 0.90 -4.01 -1.39
CA PHE A 34 1.45 -4.03 -2.74
C PHE A 34 2.58 -3.00 -2.86
N PRO A 35 3.80 -3.39 -3.27
CA PRO A 35 4.80 -2.42 -3.68
C PRO A 35 4.32 -1.72 -4.97
N THR A 36 4.35 -0.39 -4.97
CA THR A 36 4.13 0.41 -6.20
C THR A 36 5.45 0.45 -6.97
N ALA A 37 5.42 0.18 -8.28
CA ALA A 37 6.64 0.01 -9.09
C ALA A 37 7.30 1.32 -9.56
N ALA A 38 6.71 2.49 -9.28
CA ALA A 38 7.17 3.77 -9.80
C ALA A 38 7.25 4.85 -8.71
N LYS A 39 8.21 5.78 -8.85
CA LYS A 39 8.21 7.05 -8.13
C LYS A 39 8.26 8.26 -9.10
N GLN A 40 7.50 9.27 -8.70
CA GLN A 40 7.44 10.68 -9.14
C GLN A 40 6.76 11.04 -10.48
N GLY A 41 5.57 11.62 -10.33
CA GLY A 41 4.87 12.41 -11.35
C GLY A 41 3.37 12.47 -11.10
N ARG A 42 2.91 13.45 -10.30
CA ARG A 42 1.54 13.74 -9.80
C ARG A 42 1.16 13.08 -8.47
N ASN A 43 1.03 13.89 -7.41
CA ASN A 43 0.25 13.83 -6.13
C ASN A 43 -0.44 12.52 -5.62
N LEU A 44 -0.02 11.34 -6.08
CA LEU A 44 -0.55 10.02 -5.76
C LEU A 44 0.47 9.28 -4.91
N GLY A 45 0.01 8.56 -3.88
CA GLY A 45 0.85 7.68 -3.07
C GLY A 45 0.81 7.92 -1.56
N VAL A 46 1.81 7.39 -0.85
CA VAL A 46 1.94 7.44 0.61
C VAL A 46 3.09 8.37 1.00
N SER A 47 2.85 9.21 2.01
CA SER A 47 3.84 10.14 2.56
C SER A 47 3.79 10.14 4.08
N LEU A 48 4.89 10.55 4.71
CA LEU A 48 5.02 10.71 6.15
C LEU A 48 5.36 12.18 6.49
N VAL A 49 4.63 12.74 7.44
CA VAL A 49 4.92 14.00 8.10
C VAL A 49 5.50 13.67 9.48
N PRO A 50 6.84 13.72 9.66
CA PRO A 50 7.45 13.50 10.96
C PRO A 50 7.15 14.70 11.88
N ILE A 51 6.73 14.41 13.10
CA ILE A 51 6.40 15.42 14.11
C ILE A 51 7.47 15.42 15.18
N LYS A 52 8.23 16.52 15.24
CA LYS A 52 9.25 16.75 16.26
C LYS A 52 8.61 17.32 17.53
N ASP A 53 9.29 17.10 18.65
CA ASP A 53 8.95 17.69 19.96
C ASP A 53 7.51 17.40 20.41
N ALA A 54 7.02 16.21 20.04
CA ALA A 54 5.71 15.72 20.43
C ALA A 54 5.82 14.78 21.62
N VAL A 55 4.93 14.97 22.59
CA VAL A 55 4.82 14.15 23.79
C VAL A 55 3.50 13.38 23.74
N TYR A 56 3.59 12.06 23.84
CA TYR A 56 2.46 11.18 24.07
C TYR A 56 2.21 11.04 25.57
N ALA A 57 1.11 11.64 26.04
CA ALA A 57 0.70 11.61 27.44
C ALA A 57 -0.82 11.41 27.54
N ASP A 58 -1.30 10.77 28.61
CA ASP A 58 -2.73 10.55 28.87
C ASP A 58 -3.52 9.88 27.73
N SER A 59 -2.80 9.15 26.88
CA SER A 59 -3.30 8.49 25.66
C SER A 59 -3.66 9.42 24.50
N TYR A 60 -3.12 10.63 24.43
CA TYR A 60 -3.21 11.51 23.28
C TYR A 60 -1.86 12.21 22.99
N ASN A 61 -1.75 12.86 21.84
CA ASN A 61 -0.58 13.59 21.41
C ASN A 61 -1.01 14.95 20.87
N ARG A 62 -0.87 15.98 21.71
CA ARG A 62 -1.36 17.32 21.41
C ARG A 62 -0.63 17.96 20.23
N ARG A 63 0.69 17.78 20.17
CA ARG A 63 1.49 18.34 19.08
C ARG A 63 1.13 17.71 17.74
N GLU A 64 0.86 16.42 17.72
CA GLU A 64 0.34 15.74 16.52
C GLU A 64 -1.02 16.29 16.09
N ALA A 65 -1.96 16.49 17.02
CA ALA A 65 -3.27 17.06 16.70
C ALA A 65 -3.15 18.45 16.05
N GLN A 66 -2.34 19.34 16.64
CA GLN A 66 -2.11 20.69 16.11
C GLN A 66 -1.57 20.67 14.68
N VAL A 67 -0.51 19.89 14.43
CA VAL A 67 0.08 19.77 13.08
C VAL A 67 -0.92 19.17 12.10
N MET A 68 -1.74 18.21 12.52
CA MET A 68 -2.79 17.65 11.69
C MET A 68 -3.86 18.70 11.34
N VAL A 69 -4.33 19.50 12.29
CA VAL A 69 -5.30 20.60 12.03
C VAL A 69 -4.74 21.57 11.00
N GLU A 70 -3.49 22.01 11.16
CA GLU A 70 -2.82 22.88 10.19
C GLU A 70 -2.83 22.26 8.77
N ARG A 71 -2.50 20.97 8.65
CA ARG A 71 -2.51 20.28 7.36
C ARG A 71 -3.91 20.03 6.80
N ILE A 72 -4.92 19.82 7.64
CA ILE A 72 -6.31 19.69 7.20
C ILE A 72 -6.77 21.00 6.56
N ILE A 73 -6.55 22.14 7.23
CA ILE A 73 -6.90 23.46 6.70
C ILE A 73 -6.10 23.76 5.43
N GLN A 74 -4.81 23.39 5.38
CA GLN A 74 -4.00 23.51 4.17
C GLN A 74 -4.60 22.71 3.00
N HIS A 75 -4.93 21.43 3.20
CA HIS A 75 -5.54 20.59 2.15
C HIS A 75 -6.86 21.18 1.67
N MET A 76 -7.73 21.64 2.57
CA MET A 76 -9.01 22.25 2.21
C MET A 76 -8.84 23.53 1.38
N THR A 77 -7.70 24.22 1.53
CA THR A 77 -7.37 25.43 0.78
C THR A 77 -6.73 25.11 -0.58
N GLU A 78 -5.75 24.21 -0.61
CA GLU A 78 -4.93 23.92 -1.80
C GLU A 78 -5.55 22.85 -2.72
N HIS A 79 -6.36 21.95 -2.15
CA HIS A 79 -6.95 20.79 -2.83
C HIS A 79 -8.46 20.66 -2.60
N PRO A 80 -9.27 21.71 -2.84
CA PRO A 80 -10.69 21.70 -2.49
C PRO A 80 -11.53 20.67 -3.24
N LYS A 81 -11.04 20.22 -4.42
CA LYS A 81 -11.69 19.22 -5.29
C LYS A 81 -11.32 17.77 -4.96
N GLN A 82 -10.57 17.52 -3.88
CA GLN A 82 -10.23 16.17 -3.43
C GLN A 82 -10.83 15.91 -2.06
N SER A 83 -11.71 14.90 -1.94
CA SER A 83 -12.36 14.57 -0.68
C SER A 83 -11.32 14.14 0.37
N LEU A 84 -11.57 14.48 1.63
CA LEU A 84 -10.64 14.26 2.73
C LEU A 84 -11.29 13.48 3.86
N GLY A 85 -10.59 12.45 4.34
CA GLY A 85 -10.94 11.74 5.56
C GLY A 85 -9.75 11.72 6.51
N VAL A 86 -10.01 11.92 7.79
CA VAL A 86 -8.98 11.96 8.82
C VAL A 86 -9.23 10.84 9.82
N VAL A 87 -8.20 10.04 10.06
CA VAL A 87 -8.29 8.90 10.96
C VAL A 87 -7.15 8.94 11.97
N VAL A 88 -7.47 8.71 13.24
CA VAL A 88 -6.48 8.55 14.31
C VAL A 88 -6.65 7.21 15.01
N LEU A 89 -5.55 6.66 15.57
CA LEU A 89 -5.55 5.27 16.04
C LEU A 89 -6.32 5.02 17.35
N ASN A 90 -6.71 6.08 18.08
CA ASN A 90 -7.49 5.96 19.30
C ASN A 90 -8.58 7.03 19.43
N LYS A 91 -9.52 6.82 20.36
CA LYS A 91 -10.68 7.70 20.56
C LYS A 91 -10.31 9.06 21.18
N LYS A 92 -9.45 9.09 22.20
CA LYS A 92 -9.08 10.34 22.88
C LYS A 92 -8.40 11.35 21.95
N GLN A 93 -7.55 10.87 21.04
CA GLN A 93 -6.97 11.73 20.01
C GLN A 93 -8.02 12.24 19.04
N GLN A 94 -9.02 11.41 18.69
CA GLN A 94 -10.08 11.84 17.79
C GLN A 94 -10.88 12.97 18.42
N GLU A 95 -11.26 12.84 19.69
CA GLU A 95 -11.96 13.88 20.44
C GLU A 95 -11.15 15.19 20.45
N LEU A 96 -9.86 15.12 20.83
CA LEU A 96 -8.96 16.29 20.81
C LEU A 96 -8.85 16.94 19.42
N LEU A 97 -8.60 16.12 18.39
CA LEU A 97 -8.42 16.60 17.03
C LEU A 97 -9.71 17.23 16.48
N SER A 98 -10.87 16.66 16.80
CA SER A 98 -12.18 17.21 16.44
C SER A 98 -12.41 18.58 17.08
N ASP A 99 -12.10 18.73 18.37
CA ASP A 99 -12.26 20.00 19.09
C ASP A 99 -11.32 21.08 18.54
N GLU A 100 -10.04 20.75 18.33
CA GLU A 100 -9.05 21.68 17.76
C GLU A 100 -9.40 22.05 16.31
N TYR A 101 -9.86 21.09 15.51
CA TYR A 101 -10.33 21.35 14.14
C TYR A 101 -11.56 22.27 14.13
N GLN A 102 -12.55 22.03 14.98
CA GLN A 102 -13.78 22.83 15.01
C GLN A 102 -13.48 24.30 15.32
N ALA A 103 -12.55 24.56 16.26
CA ALA A 103 -12.10 25.92 16.57
C ALA A 103 -11.39 26.58 15.37
N ALA A 104 -10.54 25.84 14.65
CA ALA A 104 -9.84 26.33 13.47
C ALA A 104 -10.76 26.56 12.27
N ALA A 105 -11.73 25.66 12.04
CA ALA A 105 -12.70 25.72 10.95
C ALA A 105 -13.63 26.94 11.06
N GLN A 106 -13.98 27.37 12.27
CA GLN A 106 -14.74 28.61 12.49
C GLN A 106 -14.01 29.86 11.96
N GLN A 107 -12.67 29.84 11.96
CA GLN A 107 -11.84 30.94 11.49
C GLN A 107 -11.41 30.79 10.02
N SER A 108 -11.72 29.66 9.38
CA SER A 108 -11.30 29.34 8.03
C SER A 108 -12.49 29.27 7.06
N THR A 109 -12.63 30.31 6.23
CA THR A 109 -13.61 30.31 5.13
C THR A 109 -13.37 29.16 4.15
N ALA A 110 -12.12 28.72 3.96
CA ALA A 110 -11.79 27.60 3.10
C ALA A 110 -12.37 26.28 3.64
N ALA A 111 -12.23 26.03 4.95
CA ALA A 111 -12.78 24.84 5.59
C ALA A 111 -14.31 24.80 5.50
N GLN A 112 -14.97 25.93 5.80
CA GLN A 112 -16.43 26.04 5.71
C GLN A 112 -16.95 25.77 4.28
N LYS A 113 -16.26 26.31 3.27
CA LYS A 113 -16.60 26.05 1.86
C LYS A 113 -16.35 24.59 1.47
N PHE A 114 -15.26 24.00 1.96
CA PHE A 114 -14.91 22.62 1.69
C PHE A 114 -15.96 21.65 2.24
N GLU A 115 -16.36 21.82 3.50
CA GLU A 115 -17.41 20.99 4.11
C GLU A 115 -18.74 21.13 3.38
N ALA A 116 -19.19 22.35 3.14
CA ALA A 116 -20.44 22.61 2.42
C ALA A 116 -20.45 22.05 1.00
N HIS A 117 -19.29 22.04 0.32
CA HIS A 117 -19.14 21.41 -0.99
C HIS A 117 -19.31 19.89 -0.91
N TRP A 118 -18.54 19.23 -0.04
CA TRP A 118 -18.52 17.77 0.05
C TRP A 118 -19.74 17.15 0.75
N GLU A 119 -20.57 17.95 1.43
CA GLU A 119 -21.89 17.54 1.93
C GLU A 119 -22.85 17.17 0.78
N HIS A 120 -22.66 17.76 -0.40
CA HIS A 120 -23.55 17.60 -1.56
C HIS A 120 -22.88 16.98 -2.78
N GLU A 121 -21.56 17.12 -2.91
CA GLU A 121 -20.79 16.53 -4.00
C GLU A 121 -20.86 14.99 -3.97
N ARG A 122 -20.90 14.35 -5.14
CA ARG A 122 -21.01 12.87 -5.29
C ARG A 122 -22.15 12.28 -4.43
N ASP A 123 -23.33 12.90 -4.50
CA ASP A 123 -24.55 12.53 -3.76
C ASP A 123 -24.38 12.56 -2.22
N GLY A 124 -23.42 13.34 -1.71
CA GLY A 124 -23.13 13.40 -0.27
C GLY A 124 -22.51 12.11 0.28
N LEU A 125 -21.94 11.26 -0.59
CA LEU A 125 -21.28 10.02 -0.17
C LEU A 125 -19.87 10.26 0.38
N GLU A 126 -19.29 11.44 0.12
CA GLU A 126 -17.91 11.76 0.48
C GLU A 126 -17.69 13.00 1.38
N PRO A 127 -18.52 13.25 2.41
CA PRO A 127 -18.34 14.40 3.29
C PRO A 127 -17.03 14.32 4.09
N PHE A 128 -16.50 15.46 4.51
CA PHE A 128 -15.34 15.46 5.40
C PHE A 128 -15.62 14.69 6.70
N PHE A 129 -14.63 13.97 7.24
CA PHE A 129 -14.76 13.33 8.55
C PHE A 129 -13.45 13.29 9.33
N ILE A 130 -13.59 13.25 10.67
CA ILE A 130 -12.54 12.88 11.61
C ILE A 130 -13.06 11.71 12.45
N LYS A 131 -12.41 10.54 12.34
CA LYS A 131 -12.84 9.32 13.03
C LYS A 131 -11.67 8.63 13.72
N ASN A 132 -11.95 7.81 14.73
CA ASN A 132 -10.97 6.88 15.26
C ASN A 132 -10.99 5.58 14.44
N LEU A 133 -9.88 4.83 14.50
CA LEU A 133 -9.69 3.58 13.76
C LEU A 133 -10.85 2.57 13.88
N GLU A 134 -11.57 2.55 15.01
CA GLU A 134 -12.68 1.59 15.23
C GLU A 134 -13.94 1.93 14.42
N ASN A 135 -14.11 3.19 14.04
CA ASN A 135 -15.33 3.71 13.42
C ASN A 135 -15.19 3.94 11.91
N VAL A 136 -14.07 3.54 11.33
CA VAL A 136 -13.78 3.69 9.90
C VAL A 136 -14.15 2.40 9.18
N GLN A 137 -15.31 2.38 8.54
CA GLN A 137 -15.78 1.25 7.76
C GLN A 137 -16.61 1.73 6.58
N GLY A 138 -16.26 1.31 5.37
CA GLY A 138 -16.95 1.75 4.14
C GLY A 138 -16.69 3.20 3.74
N ASP A 139 -16.13 4.03 4.62
CA ASP A 139 -15.76 5.41 4.32
C ASP A 139 -14.51 5.46 3.44
N GLU A 140 -14.61 5.96 2.21
CA GLU A 140 -13.46 6.16 1.31
C GLU A 140 -13.36 7.61 0.86
N ARG A 141 -12.13 8.13 0.75
CA ARG A 141 -11.88 9.51 0.33
C ARG A 141 -10.74 9.57 -0.66
N ASP A 142 -10.70 10.62 -1.47
CA ASP A 142 -9.58 10.84 -2.39
C ASP A 142 -8.27 10.88 -1.59
N CYS A 143 -8.27 11.59 -0.45
CA CYS A 143 -7.14 11.68 0.47
C CYS A 143 -7.51 11.19 1.87
N ILE A 144 -6.63 10.38 2.49
CA ILE A 144 -6.76 9.98 3.89
C ILE A 144 -5.55 10.47 4.69
N PHE A 145 -5.81 11.19 5.77
CA PHE A 145 -4.79 11.56 6.76
C PHE A 145 -4.85 10.60 7.93
N ILE A 146 -3.69 10.08 8.34
CA ILE A 146 -3.58 9.10 9.42
C ILE A 146 -2.70 9.65 10.53
N GLY A 147 -3.25 9.92 11.70
CA GLY A 147 -2.48 10.23 12.90
C GLY A 147 -2.19 8.97 13.72
N THR A 148 -0.91 8.67 13.93
CA THR A 148 -0.53 7.46 14.70
C THR A 148 -0.80 7.59 16.20
N VAL A 149 -0.89 8.81 16.73
CA VAL A 149 -1.07 9.17 18.14
C VAL A 149 0.10 8.81 19.04
N TYR A 150 0.63 7.60 18.91
CA TYR A 150 1.73 7.10 19.73
C TYR A 150 3.02 7.84 19.43
N GLY A 151 3.88 7.91 20.43
CA GLY A 151 5.11 8.67 20.35
C GLY A 151 5.94 8.59 21.62
N PRO A 152 7.01 9.39 21.68
CA PRO A 152 7.84 9.53 22.87
C PRO A 152 7.04 10.09 24.05
N ASP A 153 7.27 9.56 25.25
CA ASP A 153 6.81 10.18 26.50
C ASP A 153 7.68 11.40 26.88
N GLU A 154 7.44 11.98 28.06
CA GLU A 154 8.21 13.13 28.58
C GLU A 154 9.72 12.85 28.71
N HIS A 155 10.13 11.58 28.72
CA HIS A 155 11.52 11.15 28.79
C HIS A 155 12.08 10.74 27.42
N GLY A 156 11.34 10.96 26.34
CA GLY A 156 11.75 10.63 24.98
C GLY A 156 11.61 9.15 24.63
N LYS A 157 10.90 8.35 25.44
CA LYS A 157 10.78 6.90 25.24
C LYS A 157 9.44 6.52 24.61
N VAL A 158 9.48 5.75 23.52
CA VAL A 158 8.27 5.19 22.91
C VAL A 158 7.87 3.89 23.62
N MET A 159 6.71 3.92 24.27
CA MET A 159 6.14 2.74 24.89
C MET A 159 5.53 1.83 23.81
N ASN A 160 6.03 0.60 23.71
CA ASN A 160 5.58 -0.41 22.73
C ASN A 160 4.24 -1.07 23.13
N ARG A 161 3.31 -0.29 23.67
CA ARG A 161 1.98 -0.71 24.11
C ARG A 161 0.93 0.08 23.35
N PHE A 162 0.59 -0.41 22.17
CA PHE A 162 -0.31 0.29 21.26
C PHE A 162 -1.81 -0.02 21.51
N GLY A 163 -2.17 -0.43 22.73
CA GLY A 163 -3.55 -0.70 23.15
C GLY A 163 -4.39 -1.44 22.09
N PRO A 164 -5.47 -0.82 21.56
CA PRO A 164 -6.45 -1.46 20.68
C PRO A 164 -5.88 -1.94 19.33
N ILE A 165 -4.68 -1.49 18.94
CA ILE A 165 -4.05 -1.91 17.69
C ILE A 165 -3.06 -3.08 17.85
N SER A 166 -2.69 -3.47 19.08
CA SER A 166 -1.55 -4.39 19.28
C SER A 166 -1.81 -5.79 18.72
N GLY A 167 -3.05 -6.27 18.79
CA GLY A 167 -3.44 -7.64 18.41
C GLY A 167 -3.94 -7.80 16.97
N GLN A 168 -4.51 -8.98 16.69
CA GLN A 168 -5.04 -9.35 15.38
C GLN A 168 -6.21 -8.47 14.93
N THR A 169 -7.08 -8.07 15.85
CA THR A 169 -8.17 -7.12 15.58
C THR A 169 -7.62 -5.77 15.12
N GLY A 170 -6.55 -5.31 15.78
CA GLY A 170 -5.81 -4.11 15.40
C GLY A 170 -5.25 -4.20 13.99
N ARG A 171 -4.64 -5.34 13.64
CA ARG A 171 -4.18 -5.61 12.26
C ARG A 171 -5.32 -5.49 11.26
N ARG A 172 -6.46 -6.14 11.50
CA ARG A 172 -7.61 -6.05 10.57
C ARG A 172 -8.09 -4.62 10.36
N ARG A 173 -8.15 -3.82 11.43
CA ARG A 173 -8.56 -2.42 11.35
C ARG A 173 -7.56 -1.54 10.61
N LEU A 174 -6.25 -1.71 10.88
CA LEU A 174 -5.20 -0.99 10.17
C LEU A 174 -5.20 -1.33 8.67
N ASN A 175 -5.47 -2.59 8.32
CA ASN A 175 -5.66 -3.00 6.93
C ASN A 175 -6.81 -2.21 6.31
N VAL A 176 -7.99 -2.27 6.94
CA VAL A 176 -9.16 -1.50 6.49
C VAL A 176 -8.78 -0.03 6.29
N LEU A 177 -8.10 0.59 7.24
CA LEU A 177 -7.64 1.98 7.16
C LEU A 177 -6.75 2.26 5.95
N PHE A 178 -5.74 1.43 5.70
CA PHE A 178 -4.81 1.65 4.59
C PHE A 178 -5.48 1.51 3.22
N SER A 179 -6.69 0.95 3.14
CA SER A 179 -7.53 0.98 1.93
C SER A 179 -8.51 2.14 1.81
N ARG A 180 -8.58 3.08 2.75
CA ARG A 180 -9.61 4.13 2.68
C ARG A 180 -9.31 5.23 1.67
N ALA A 181 -8.06 5.34 1.22
CA ALA A 181 -7.66 6.36 0.26
C ALA A 181 -7.89 5.89 -1.18
N LYS A 182 -8.43 6.77 -2.02
CA LYS A 182 -8.48 6.55 -3.47
C LYS A 182 -7.17 6.99 -4.10
N GLU A 183 -6.61 8.12 -3.71
CA GLU A 183 -5.45 8.75 -4.35
C GLU A 183 -4.22 8.84 -3.44
N ARG A 184 -4.39 9.28 -2.18
CA ARG A 184 -3.25 9.64 -1.32
C ARG A 184 -3.46 9.31 0.15
N ILE A 185 -2.39 8.84 0.80
CA ILE A 185 -2.31 8.77 2.26
C ILE A 185 -1.19 9.69 2.78
N VAL A 186 -1.50 10.48 3.79
CA VAL A 186 -0.53 11.26 4.57
C VAL A 186 -0.54 10.75 6.00
N THR A 187 0.57 10.15 6.43
CA THR A 187 0.74 9.64 7.78
C THR A 187 1.44 10.69 8.64
N PHE A 188 0.98 10.89 9.86
CA PHE A 188 1.53 11.81 10.86
C PHE A 188 2.04 10.98 12.02
N SER A 189 3.31 11.13 12.35
CA SER A 189 3.90 10.37 13.45
C SER A 189 5.04 11.10 14.12
N SER A 190 5.11 10.98 15.44
CA SER A 190 6.24 11.42 16.26
C SER A 190 7.22 10.30 16.61
N MET A 191 6.93 9.08 16.16
CA MET A 191 7.79 7.92 16.31
C MET A 191 8.34 7.49 14.94
N THR A 192 9.47 6.79 14.99
CA THR A 192 10.13 6.14 13.85
C THR A 192 9.86 4.64 13.89
N PRO A 193 10.10 3.92 12.78
CA PRO A 193 10.00 2.46 12.78
C PRO A 193 10.90 1.78 13.81
N ASP A 194 12.08 2.35 14.07
CA ASP A 194 13.09 1.81 15.00
C ASP A 194 12.64 1.89 16.46
N ASP A 195 11.71 2.79 16.76
CA ASP A 195 11.08 2.89 18.08
C ASP A 195 10.17 1.68 18.38
N ILE A 196 9.73 0.96 17.34
CA ILE A 196 8.86 -0.20 17.46
C ILE A 196 9.69 -1.50 17.54
N ARG A 197 9.82 -2.01 18.76
CA ARG A 197 10.64 -3.18 19.15
C ARG A 197 9.85 -4.49 19.04
N VAL A 198 9.42 -4.79 17.82
CA VAL A 198 8.84 -6.08 17.44
C VAL A 198 9.84 -6.77 16.50
N THR A 199 10.17 -8.03 16.80
CA THR A 199 11.35 -8.70 16.21
C THR A 199 11.04 -9.85 15.24
N GLN A 200 9.88 -10.53 15.29
CA GLN A 200 9.57 -11.68 14.41
C GLN A 200 8.07 -11.90 14.09
N PRO A 201 7.72 -12.64 13.00
CA PRO A 201 6.38 -12.70 12.38
C PRO A 201 5.37 -13.66 13.02
N GLU A 202 5.70 -14.34 14.11
CA GLU A 202 4.98 -15.55 14.52
C GLU A 202 3.53 -15.30 14.98
N ASN A 203 3.20 -14.04 15.29
CA ASN A 203 1.83 -13.58 15.47
C ASN A 203 1.70 -12.16 14.91
N GLN A 204 1.48 -12.04 13.60
CA GLN A 204 1.27 -10.80 12.83
C GLN A 204 0.20 -9.88 13.47
N GLY A 205 0.54 -9.17 14.54
CA GLY A 205 -0.31 -8.23 15.25
C GLY A 205 -0.26 -6.84 14.61
N GLY A 206 -1.18 -5.94 14.97
CA GLY A 206 -1.21 -4.61 14.37
C GLY A 206 0.01 -3.75 14.73
N ALA A 207 0.73 -4.05 15.82
CA ALA A 207 2.01 -3.40 16.14
C ALA A 207 3.10 -3.66 15.07
N TRP A 208 3.22 -4.91 14.61
CA TRP A 208 4.12 -5.27 13.51
C TRP A 208 3.72 -4.57 12.21
N MET A 209 2.42 -4.53 11.92
CA MET A 209 1.95 -3.88 10.70
C MET A 209 2.12 -2.37 10.72
N LEU A 210 1.95 -1.73 11.88
CA LEU A 210 2.23 -0.30 12.04
C LEU A 210 3.72 -0.02 11.82
N LYS A 211 4.62 -0.86 12.33
CA LYS A 211 6.06 -0.76 12.04
C LYS A 211 6.32 -0.81 10.54
N LYS A 212 5.82 -1.85 9.85
CA LYS A 212 5.98 -1.99 8.39
C LYS A 212 5.37 -0.82 7.61
N TRP A 213 4.25 -0.27 8.07
CA TRP A 213 3.67 0.92 7.49
C TRP A 213 4.56 2.15 7.65
N LEU A 214 5.14 2.36 8.82
CA LEU A 214 6.06 3.47 9.05
C LEU A 214 7.36 3.31 8.27
N GLU A 215 7.91 2.10 8.16
CA GLU A 215 9.05 1.81 7.27
C GLU A 215 8.72 2.23 5.83
N TYR A 216 7.52 1.86 5.36
CA TYR A 216 7.02 2.23 4.05
C TYR A 216 6.90 3.74 3.85
N ALA A 217 6.25 4.42 4.79
CA ALA A 217 5.96 5.84 4.71
C ALA A 217 7.23 6.71 4.89
N TYR A 218 8.19 6.25 5.71
CA TYR A 218 9.46 6.94 5.97
C TYR A 218 10.42 6.86 4.78
N ASN A 219 10.56 5.67 4.20
CA ASN A 219 11.51 5.45 3.11
C ASN A 219 10.92 5.82 1.74
N GLY A 220 9.59 5.96 1.64
CA GLY A 220 8.88 6.09 0.35
C GLY A 220 9.02 4.85 -0.53
N HIS A 221 9.41 3.74 0.09
CA HIS A 221 9.64 2.41 -0.47
C HIS A 221 9.17 1.44 0.59
N LEU A 222 8.48 0.37 0.19
CA LEU A 222 8.49 -0.80 1.07
C LEU A 222 9.94 -1.25 0.94
N ASP A 223 10.63 -1.47 2.05
CA ASP A 223 11.51 -2.64 2.05
C ASP A 223 10.58 -3.75 1.60
N THR A 224 10.69 -4.09 0.31
CA THR A 224 9.92 -5.16 -0.32
C THR A 224 10.09 -6.30 0.64
N GLY A 225 9.01 -6.57 1.39
CA GLY A 225 9.10 -7.41 2.58
C GLY A 225 9.87 -8.63 2.18
N ASP A 226 10.87 -9.00 3.01
CA ASP A 226 11.74 -10.18 2.85
C ASP A 226 11.24 -10.99 1.68
N ALA A 227 11.87 -10.81 0.51
CA ALA A 227 11.53 -11.45 -0.75
C ALA A 227 10.79 -12.72 -0.39
N THR A 228 9.48 -12.81 -0.63
CA THR A 228 8.74 -13.98 -0.20
C THR A 228 9.58 -15.14 -0.68
N PHE A 229 10.24 -15.87 0.22
CA PHE A 229 11.19 -16.93 -0.11
C PHE A 229 10.39 -18.15 -0.62
N LYS A 230 9.33 -17.86 -1.38
CA LYS A 230 8.61 -18.77 -2.22
C LYS A 230 9.57 -19.08 -3.34
N GLU A 231 9.87 -20.36 -3.42
CA GLU A 231 10.54 -20.91 -4.57
C GLU A 231 9.65 -20.70 -5.81
N PRO A 232 10.25 -20.65 -7.00
CA PRO A 232 9.49 -20.63 -8.25
C PRO A 232 8.53 -21.83 -8.33
N ASP A 233 7.33 -21.62 -8.87
CA ASP A 233 6.27 -22.62 -8.90
C ASP A 233 6.53 -23.71 -9.96
N SER A 234 7.50 -23.50 -10.85
CA SER A 234 7.87 -24.45 -11.90
C SER A 234 9.38 -24.48 -12.23
N ASP A 235 9.85 -25.59 -12.80
CA ASP A 235 11.21 -25.70 -13.37
C ASP A 235 11.43 -24.73 -14.53
N PHE A 236 10.36 -24.39 -15.24
CA PHE A 236 10.36 -23.39 -16.29
C PHE A 236 10.69 -22.00 -15.73
N GLU A 237 9.99 -21.56 -14.68
CA GLU A 237 10.30 -20.29 -14.00
C GLU A 237 11.73 -20.27 -13.45
N ARG A 238 12.21 -21.37 -12.85
CA ARG A 238 13.61 -21.49 -12.40
C ARG A 238 14.60 -21.24 -13.53
N HIS A 239 14.32 -21.78 -14.71
CA HIS A 239 15.17 -21.60 -15.87
C HIS A 239 15.14 -20.15 -16.40
N VAL A 240 13.96 -19.53 -16.50
CA VAL A 240 13.82 -18.11 -16.86
C VAL A 240 14.56 -17.20 -15.87
N ILE A 241 14.44 -17.46 -14.56
CA ILE A 241 15.18 -16.76 -13.50
C ILE A 241 16.70 -16.85 -13.72
N SER A 242 17.21 -18.05 -14.04
CA SER A 242 18.63 -18.26 -14.31
C SER A 242 19.11 -17.41 -15.50
N VAL A 243 18.30 -17.35 -16.57
CA VAL A 243 18.60 -16.53 -17.74
C VAL A 243 18.62 -15.04 -17.39
N ILE A 244 17.62 -14.52 -16.67
CA ILE A 244 17.58 -13.11 -16.26
C ILE A 244 18.79 -12.75 -15.39
N ARG A 245 19.17 -13.63 -14.45
CA ARG A 245 20.38 -13.45 -13.62
C ARG A 245 21.65 -13.45 -14.46
N SER A 246 21.75 -14.31 -15.48
CA SER A 246 22.90 -14.34 -16.40
C SER A 246 23.06 -13.07 -17.24
N LEU A 247 21.97 -12.30 -17.40
CA LEU A 247 21.96 -11.00 -18.08
C LEU A 247 22.34 -9.84 -17.14
N GLY A 248 22.66 -10.11 -15.87
CA GLY A 248 23.12 -9.11 -14.89
C GLY A 248 22.02 -8.47 -14.04
N TYR A 249 20.79 -8.99 -14.09
CA TYR A 249 19.67 -8.46 -13.31
C TYR A 249 19.41 -9.27 -12.04
N ASN A 250 18.90 -8.59 -11.01
CA ASN A 250 18.43 -9.24 -9.79
C ASN A 250 16.96 -9.66 -9.95
N VAL A 251 16.55 -10.75 -9.32
CA VAL A 251 15.16 -11.23 -9.43
C VAL A 251 14.61 -11.70 -8.11
N ASP A 252 13.32 -11.44 -7.90
CA ASP A 252 12.51 -12.01 -6.84
C ASP A 252 11.42 -12.88 -7.45
N PRO A 253 11.30 -14.16 -7.06
CA PRO A 253 10.18 -15.00 -7.47
C PRO A 253 8.88 -14.58 -6.76
N GLN A 254 7.75 -14.83 -7.42
CA GLN A 254 6.41 -14.80 -6.81
C GLN A 254 6.11 -13.46 -6.10
N VAL A 255 6.38 -12.36 -6.79
CA VAL A 255 6.22 -10.99 -6.28
C VAL A 255 4.75 -10.60 -6.29
N GLY A 256 4.25 -10.17 -5.14
CA GLY A 256 2.84 -9.83 -4.98
C GLY A 256 2.18 -10.77 -4.01
N VAL A 257 0.88 -10.97 -4.15
CA VAL A 257 0.05 -11.56 -3.09
C VAL A 257 -1.14 -12.35 -3.59
N GLN A 258 -1.80 -13.07 -2.68
CA GLN A 258 -2.91 -13.99 -2.93
C GLN A 258 -3.87 -13.53 -4.05
N GLY A 259 -3.83 -14.24 -5.19
CA GLY A 259 -4.66 -14.00 -6.38
C GLY A 259 -4.02 -13.13 -7.47
N PHE A 260 -2.95 -12.40 -7.17
CA PHE A 260 -2.23 -11.48 -8.06
C PHE A 260 -0.72 -11.58 -7.81
N PHE A 261 -0.14 -12.74 -8.10
CA PHE A 261 1.31 -12.92 -8.11
C PHE A 261 1.86 -12.54 -9.49
N ILE A 262 3.05 -11.97 -9.52
CA ILE A 262 3.89 -11.90 -10.71
C ILE A 262 4.93 -12.98 -10.51
N ASP A 263 5.06 -13.87 -11.48
CA ASP A 263 5.88 -15.07 -11.33
C ASP A 263 7.34 -14.69 -11.06
N ILE A 264 7.83 -13.63 -11.71
CA ILE A 264 9.20 -13.11 -11.52
C ILE A 264 9.20 -11.57 -11.55
N GLY A 265 9.64 -10.93 -10.48
CA GLY A 265 9.95 -9.49 -10.47
C GLY A 265 11.42 -9.24 -10.76
N VAL A 266 11.73 -8.41 -11.76
CA VAL A 266 13.11 -8.08 -12.16
C VAL A 266 13.55 -6.73 -11.59
N ARG A 267 14.74 -6.67 -11.01
CA ARG A 267 15.38 -5.49 -10.40
C ARG A 267 16.75 -5.24 -11.04
N HIS A 268 17.22 -3.99 -10.97
CA HIS A 268 18.55 -3.62 -11.44
C HIS A 268 19.26 -2.75 -10.39
N PRO A 269 20.58 -2.92 -10.16
CA PRO A 269 21.32 -2.10 -9.20
C PRO A 269 21.21 -0.58 -9.46
N ASP A 270 21.23 -0.18 -10.74
CA ASP A 270 21.08 1.23 -11.15
C ASP A 270 19.63 1.75 -11.09
N TYR A 271 18.66 0.87 -10.81
CA TYR A 271 17.28 1.21 -10.51
C TYR A 271 16.86 0.57 -9.18
N PRO A 272 17.46 1.00 -8.04
CA PRO A 272 17.29 0.32 -6.75
C PRO A 272 15.91 0.56 -6.13
N TYR A 273 15.09 1.44 -6.72
CA TYR A 273 13.87 1.98 -6.14
C TYR A 273 12.58 1.25 -6.57
N GLY A 274 12.68 0.20 -7.40
CA GLY A 274 11.52 -0.56 -7.84
C GLY A 274 11.85 -1.77 -8.72
N TYR A 275 10.78 -2.39 -9.25
CA TYR A 275 10.91 -3.45 -10.25
C TYR A 275 10.91 -2.85 -11.65
N LEU A 276 11.88 -3.27 -12.45
CA LEU A 276 12.06 -2.86 -13.84
C LEU A 276 10.97 -3.45 -14.74
N LEU A 277 10.64 -4.72 -14.47
CA LEU A 277 9.75 -5.55 -15.27
C LEU A 277 9.15 -6.64 -14.38
N GLY A 278 7.86 -6.93 -14.55
CA GLY A 278 7.25 -8.17 -14.09
C GLY A 278 7.22 -9.17 -15.23
N VAL A 279 7.67 -10.41 -15.00
CA VAL A 279 7.63 -11.49 -15.99
C VAL A 279 6.57 -12.50 -15.56
N GLU A 280 5.67 -12.83 -16.48
CA GLU A 280 4.67 -13.89 -16.32
C GLU A 280 5.06 -15.10 -17.16
N CYS A 281 5.10 -16.27 -16.53
CA CYS A 281 5.36 -17.56 -17.14
C CYS A 281 4.04 -18.34 -17.19
N ASP A 282 3.69 -18.90 -18.34
CA ASP A 282 2.57 -19.84 -18.42
C ASP A 282 2.92 -21.17 -17.70
N GLY A 283 2.31 -21.39 -16.55
CA GLY A 283 2.32 -22.71 -15.92
C GLY A 283 1.55 -23.74 -16.77
N ALA A 284 1.99 -25.00 -16.75
CA ALA A 284 1.46 -26.13 -17.53
C ALA A 284 0.00 -26.56 -17.17
N THR A 285 -0.86 -25.67 -16.67
CA THR A 285 -2.23 -26.01 -16.25
C THR A 285 -3.28 -24.98 -16.70
N TYR A 286 -3.01 -24.19 -17.74
CA TYR A 286 -3.94 -23.14 -18.17
C TYR A 286 -4.61 -23.44 -19.52
N HIS A 287 -5.56 -24.40 -19.51
CA HIS A 287 -6.54 -24.51 -20.58
C HIS A 287 -7.98 -24.43 -20.06
N SER A 288 -8.71 -23.46 -20.64
CA SER A 288 -10.15 -23.41 -20.89
C SER A 288 -11.10 -22.80 -19.84
N SER A 289 -11.52 -21.55 -20.08
CA SER A 289 -12.93 -21.12 -20.07
C SER A 289 -13.04 -19.64 -20.50
N LYS A 290 -14.20 -19.21 -21.04
CA LYS A 290 -14.49 -17.79 -21.32
C LYS A 290 -14.29 -16.89 -20.09
N SER A 291 -14.61 -17.44 -18.90
CA SER A 291 -14.43 -16.82 -17.59
C SER A 291 -12.96 -16.58 -17.21
N ALA A 292 -12.00 -17.33 -17.77
CA ALA A 292 -10.57 -17.14 -17.51
C ALA A 292 -10.01 -15.91 -18.23
N ARG A 293 -10.51 -15.60 -19.44
CA ARG A 293 -10.02 -14.47 -20.24
C ARG A 293 -10.41 -13.11 -19.66
N ASP A 294 -11.65 -12.98 -19.18
CA ASP A 294 -12.11 -11.73 -18.56
C ASP A 294 -11.37 -11.46 -17.24
N ARG A 295 -11.05 -12.54 -16.49
CA ARG A 295 -10.21 -12.45 -15.28
C ARG A 295 -8.77 -12.08 -15.58
N ASP A 296 -8.16 -12.68 -16.61
CA ASP A 296 -6.78 -12.36 -16.99
C ASP A 296 -6.66 -10.92 -17.51
N ARG A 297 -7.65 -10.45 -18.28
CA ARG A 297 -7.70 -9.07 -18.75
C ARG A 297 -7.84 -8.07 -17.60
N LEU A 298 -8.79 -8.33 -16.68
CA LEU A 298 -8.96 -7.52 -15.49
C LEU A 298 -7.69 -7.55 -14.60
N ARG A 299 -7.01 -8.70 -14.50
CA ARG A 299 -5.75 -8.83 -13.77
C ARG A 299 -4.65 -7.98 -14.38
N GLN A 300 -4.49 -8.05 -15.69
CA GLN A 300 -3.51 -7.25 -16.40
C GLN A 300 -3.80 -5.75 -16.24
N GLU A 301 -5.05 -5.32 -16.44
CA GLU A 301 -5.47 -3.92 -16.27
C GLU A 301 -5.21 -3.44 -14.83
N ILE A 302 -5.44 -4.29 -13.82
CA ILE A 302 -5.15 -3.99 -12.42
C ILE A 302 -3.63 -3.85 -12.16
N LEU A 303 -2.81 -4.75 -12.71
CA LEU A 303 -1.35 -4.72 -12.50
C LEU A 303 -0.71 -3.54 -13.23
N GLU A 304 -1.13 -3.25 -14.46
CA GLU A 304 -0.67 -2.10 -15.24
C GLU A 304 -1.12 -0.78 -14.60
N ALA A 305 -2.37 -0.69 -14.11
CA ALA A 305 -2.83 0.47 -13.34
C ALA A 305 -2.05 0.68 -12.02
N LYS A 306 -1.39 -0.37 -11.50
CA LYS A 306 -0.47 -0.31 -10.34
C LYS A 306 0.97 0.05 -10.73
N GLY A 307 1.21 0.37 -12.00
CA GLY A 307 2.52 0.80 -12.52
C GLY A 307 3.43 -0.34 -12.97
N TRP A 308 2.94 -1.58 -13.00
CA TRP A 308 3.73 -2.69 -13.53
C TRP A 308 3.79 -2.64 -15.05
N THR A 309 4.97 -2.94 -15.58
CA THR A 309 5.10 -3.34 -16.98
C THR A 309 5.33 -4.85 -16.99
N LEU A 310 4.41 -5.58 -17.62
CA LEU A 310 4.43 -7.03 -17.66
C LEU A 310 5.03 -7.51 -18.99
N HIS A 311 5.80 -8.58 -18.92
CA HIS A 311 6.30 -9.31 -20.09
C HIS A 311 5.94 -10.78 -19.93
N ARG A 312 5.15 -11.31 -20.86
CA ARG A 312 4.72 -12.70 -20.83
C ARG A 312 5.66 -13.57 -21.65
N ILE A 313 6.07 -14.69 -21.06
CA ILE A 313 6.87 -15.73 -21.70
C ILE A 313 6.03 -17.00 -21.75
N TRP A 314 5.90 -17.55 -22.96
CA TRP A 314 5.22 -18.83 -23.19
C TRP A 314 6.23 -19.97 -23.21
N SER A 315 5.97 -21.01 -22.45
CA SER A 315 6.78 -22.20 -22.25
C SER A 315 6.95 -22.93 -23.58
N THR A 316 5.90 -22.99 -24.41
CA THR A 316 5.96 -23.56 -25.75
C THR A 316 6.99 -22.86 -26.64
N ASP A 317 7.00 -21.53 -26.63
CA ASP A 317 7.90 -20.73 -27.45
C ASP A 317 9.32 -20.82 -26.90
N TRP A 318 9.46 -20.78 -25.57
CA TRP A 318 10.72 -20.89 -24.88
C TRP A 318 11.40 -22.24 -25.09
N PHE A 319 10.67 -23.36 -25.08
CA PHE A 319 11.24 -24.68 -25.38
C PHE A 319 11.52 -24.89 -26.87
N THR A 320 10.79 -24.21 -27.75
CA THR A 320 10.99 -24.31 -29.21
C THR A 320 12.23 -23.54 -29.66
N ASP A 321 12.44 -22.32 -29.14
CA ASP A 321 13.59 -21.48 -29.48
C ASP A 321 14.05 -20.64 -28.26
N PRO A 322 14.81 -21.26 -27.32
CA PRO A 322 15.26 -20.58 -26.11
C PRO A 322 16.19 -19.38 -26.39
N PHE A 323 16.95 -19.44 -27.49
CA PHE A 323 17.88 -18.37 -27.85
C PHE A 323 17.13 -17.12 -28.26
N ARG A 324 16.13 -17.26 -29.13
CA ARG A 324 15.29 -16.15 -29.57
C ARG A 324 14.50 -15.52 -28.42
N GLU A 325 13.90 -16.33 -27.55
CA GLU A 325 13.14 -15.78 -26.41
C GLU A 325 14.05 -15.10 -25.39
N ARG A 326 15.27 -15.60 -25.20
CA ARG A 326 16.30 -14.91 -24.40
C ARG A 326 16.66 -13.55 -24.99
N GLU A 327 16.88 -13.45 -26.29
CA GLU A 327 17.20 -12.17 -26.96
C GLU A 327 16.07 -11.15 -26.81
N LYS A 328 14.82 -11.58 -27.02
CA LYS A 328 13.64 -10.73 -26.80
C LYS A 328 13.56 -10.23 -25.36
N LEU A 329 13.75 -11.11 -24.38
CA LEU A 329 13.74 -10.74 -22.97
C LEU A 329 14.85 -9.73 -22.64
N ALA A 330 16.05 -9.94 -23.18
CA ALA A 330 17.17 -9.02 -23.00
C ALA A 330 16.87 -7.63 -23.60
N GLU A 331 16.31 -7.58 -24.82
CA GLU A 331 15.94 -6.32 -25.48
C GLU A 331 14.88 -5.56 -24.68
N VAL A 332 13.85 -6.25 -24.17
CA VAL A 332 12.82 -5.64 -23.33
C VAL A 332 13.43 -5.09 -22.04
N LEU A 333 14.28 -5.85 -21.37
CA LEU A 333 14.96 -5.41 -20.14
C LEU A 333 15.85 -4.20 -20.38
N GLU A 334 16.67 -4.21 -21.44
CA GLU A 334 17.55 -3.09 -21.78
C GLU A 334 16.74 -1.83 -22.13
N LYS A 335 15.68 -1.97 -22.93
CA LYS A 335 14.79 -0.86 -23.27
C LYS A 335 14.11 -0.27 -22.04
N ARG A 336 13.66 -1.13 -21.11
CA ARG A 336 13.09 -0.69 -19.84
C ARG A 336 14.13 0.03 -19.00
N LEU A 337 15.35 -0.50 -18.91
CA LEU A 337 16.43 0.09 -18.12
C LEU A 337 16.77 1.50 -18.62
N LYS A 338 16.94 1.66 -19.94
CA LYS A 338 17.16 2.99 -20.55
C LYS A 338 16.00 3.95 -20.24
N ALA A 339 14.76 3.50 -20.39
CA ALA A 339 13.59 4.34 -20.13
C ALA A 339 13.46 4.82 -18.67
N VAL A 340 13.99 4.07 -17.69
CA VAL A 340 13.90 4.44 -16.26
C VAL A 340 15.17 5.10 -15.71
N VAL A 341 16.34 4.82 -16.29
CA VAL A 341 17.64 5.40 -15.86
C VAL A 341 17.97 6.70 -16.60
N GLU A 342 17.49 6.87 -17.84
CA GLU A 342 17.65 8.10 -18.62
C GLU A 342 16.30 8.77 -18.88
N PRO A 343 15.77 9.59 -17.95
CA PRO A 343 14.62 10.43 -18.28
C PRO A 343 15.07 11.47 -19.31
N SER A 344 14.46 11.42 -20.48
CA SER A 344 14.64 12.37 -21.59
C SER A 344 14.74 13.82 -21.09
N GLN A 345 15.78 14.53 -21.52
CA GLN A 345 16.02 15.97 -21.28
C GLN A 345 14.96 16.91 -21.93
N HIS A 346 13.69 16.52 -22.03
CA HIS A 346 12.64 17.24 -22.79
C HIS A 346 11.38 17.54 -21.97
N ALA A 347 11.53 17.98 -20.72
CA ALA A 347 10.41 18.51 -19.93
C ALA A 347 10.79 19.77 -19.12
N LEU A 348 11.69 20.59 -19.66
CA LEU A 348 11.91 21.97 -19.23
C LEU A 348 11.61 22.91 -20.40
N THR A 349 10.35 22.93 -20.86
CA THR A 349 9.84 24.12 -21.55
C THR A 349 8.32 24.20 -21.38
N PHE A 350 7.89 25.38 -20.90
CA PHE A 350 6.54 25.92 -20.75
C PHE A 350 5.79 25.59 -19.45
#